data_AF-A0A0Q6QJQ1-F1
#
_entry.id   AF-A0A0Q6QJQ1-F1
#
_cell.length_a   1.000
_cell.length_b   1.000
_cell.length_c   1.000
_cell.angle_alpha   90.00
_cell.angle_beta   90.00
_cell.angle_gamma   90.00
#
_symmetry.space_group_name_H-M   'P 1'
#
loop_
_entity.id
_entity.type
_entity.pdbx_description
1 polymer ?
#
loop_
_entity_poly.entity_id
_entity_poly.type
_entity_poly.pdbx_seq_one_letter_code
_entity_poly.pdbx_strand_id
1 'polypeptide(L)'
;MAGGNIICGTFQSADKSGSALEAVLDALPLQARELVENVKQQLDTADFVLIDVDQAKSLLPFLQVYQAQLIAEIGHDDWARATQEEESSLEPVAAKWGSGKGWRLYCVRDLVGACENALVEMEPVCIAFS
;
A
#
# COMPACT_ATOMS: atom_id res chain seq x y z
N MET A 1 -2.67 -2.63 -16.13
CA MET A 1 -3.20 -1.88 -14.98
C MET A 1 -2.42 -0.59 -14.87
N ALA A 2 -3.07 0.47 -14.43
CA ALA A 2 -2.46 1.76 -14.28
C ALA A 2 -2.26 2.03 -12.77
N GLY A 3 -1.25 2.81 -12.40
CA GLY A 3 -0.80 2.84 -11.00
C GLY A 3 -1.84 3.47 -10.08
N GLY A 4 -2.04 2.90 -8.89
CA GLY A 4 -3.02 3.41 -7.93
C GLY A 4 -2.53 4.67 -7.22
N ASN A 5 -3.39 5.67 -7.06
CA ASN A 5 -3.14 6.86 -6.24
C ASN A 5 -3.93 6.77 -4.94
N ILE A 6 -3.25 6.84 -3.80
CA ILE A 6 -3.85 6.79 -2.46
C ILE A 6 -4.18 8.21 -2.00
N ILE A 7 -5.42 8.44 -1.56
CA ILE A 7 -5.95 9.76 -1.20
C ILE A 7 -6.78 9.61 0.08
N CYS A 8 -6.69 10.55 1.02
CA CYS A 8 -7.54 10.58 2.20
C CYS A 8 -7.70 12.01 2.71
N GLY A 9 -8.84 12.65 2.46
CA GLY A 9 -9.07 14.05 2.87
C GLY A 9 -7.98 14.98 2.32
N THR A 10 -7.21 15.65 3.19
CA THR A 10 -6.08 16.50 2.77
C THR A 10 -4.79 15.75 2.44
N PHE A 11 -4.71 14.45 2.78
CA PHE A 11 -3.57 13.62 2.42
C PHE A 11 -3.65 13.20 0.96
N GLN A 12 -2.57 13.47 0.22
CA GLN A 12 -2.37 12.99 -1.14
C GLN A 12 -1.03 12.26 -1.20
N SER A 13 -1.08 10.97 -1.55
CA SER A 13 0.11 10.16 -1.77
C SER A 13 0.93 10.64 -2.96
N ALA A 14 2.17 10.16 -3.03
CA ALA A 14 2.96 10.38 -4.23
C ALA A 14 2.45 9.52 -5.40
N ASP A 15 2.75 9.96 -6.64
CA ASP A 15 2.19 9.38 -7.87
C ASP A 15 2.39 7.86 -7.93
N LYS A 16 1.29 7.13 -8.19
CA LYS A 16 1.24 5.68 -8.38
C LYS A 16 1.76 4.84 -7.21
N SER A 17 1.75 5.39 -5.99
CA SER A 17 2.13 4.68 -4.75
C SER A 17 1.36 3.38 -4.52
N GLY A 18 0.09 3.30 -4.93
CA GLY A 18 -0.75 2.11 -4.85
C GLY A 18 -0.46 1.01 -5.89
N SER A 19 0.62 1.11 -6.69
CA SER A 19 0.91 0.10 -7.73
C SER A 19 1.18 -1.30 -7.16
N ALA A 20 1.72 -1.39 -5.95
CA ALA A 20 2.03 -2.68 -5.30
C ALA A 20 0.95 -3.11 -4.29
N LEU A 21 -0.24 -2.50 -4.33
CA LEU A 21 -1.28 -2.68 -3.31
C LEU A 21 -1.65 -4.15 -3.09
N GLU A 22 -1.91 -4.90 -4.17
CA GLU A 22 -2.28 -6.32 -4.04
C GLU A 22 -1.20 -7.11 -3.30
N ALA A 23 0.07 -6.93 -3.65
CA ALA A 23 1.17 -7.61 -2.98
C ALA A 23 1.37 -7.14 -1.52
N VAL A 24 1.08 -5.88 -1.20
CA VAL A 24 1.07 -5.38 0.18
C VAL A 24 -0.04 -6.06 0.98
N LEU A 25 -1.24 -6.17 0.42
CA LEU A 25 -2.38 -6.82 1.07
C LEU A 25 -2.14 -8.32 1.28
N ASP A 26 -1.57 -9.00 0.29
CA ASP A 26 -1.24 -10.44 0.37
C ASP A 26 -0.14 -10.76 1.40
N ALA A 27 0.69 -9.76 1.74
CA ALA A 27 1.74 -9.91 2.75
C ALA A 27 1.24 -9.69 4.19
N LEU A 28 0.00 -9.20 4.37
CA LEU A 28 -0.59 -9.02 5.69
C LEU A 28 -0.90 -10.36 6.35
N PRO A 29 -0.86 -10.41 7.70
CA PRO A 29 -1.04 -11.67 8.41
C PRO A 29 -2.51 -12.16 8.34
N LEU A 30 -2.72 -13.45 8.56
CA LEU A 30 -4.04 -14.10 8.46
C LEU A 30 -5.14 -13.44 9.30
N GLN A 31 -4.78 -12.79 10.40
CA GLN A 31 -5.70 -12.04 11.25
C GLN A 31 -6.36 -10.86 10.52
N ALA A 32 -5.71 -10.30 9.49
CA ALA A 32 -6.25 -9.23 8.66
C ALA A 32 -7.05 -9.74 7.46
N ARG A 33 -7.19 -11.07 7.29
CA ARG A 33 -7.70 -11.67 6.05
C ARG A 33 -9.07 -11.18 5.65
N GLU A 34 -10.03 -11.10 6.57
CA GLU A 34 -11.38 -10.65 6.23
C GLU A 34 -11.39 -9.20 5.69
N LEU A 35 -10.60 -8.33 6.30
CA LEU A 35 -10.42 -6.94 5.84
C LEU A 35 -9.75 -6.91 4.46
N VAL A 36 -8.69 -7.71 4.27
CA VAL A 36 -7.97 -7.82 3.00
C VAL A 36 -8.88 -8.30 1.88
N GLU A 37 -9.67 -9.35 2.10
CA GLU A 37 -10.56 -9.91 1.07
C GLU A 37 -11.63 -8.89 0.64
N ASN A 38 -12.17 -8.10 1.59
CA ASN A 38 -13.11 -7.02 1.26
C ASN A 38 -12.47 -5.93 0.39
N VAL A 39 -11.21 -5.58 0.66
CA VAL A 39 -10.45 -4.60 -0.13
C VAL A 39 -10.10 -5.18 -1.51
N LYS A 40 -9.71 -6.46 -1.58
CA LYS A 40 -9.37 -7.14 -2.84
C LYS A 40 -10.59 -7.30 -3.75
N GLN A 41 -11.78 -7.60 -3.22
CA GLN A 41 -13.00 -7.67 -4.02
C GLN A 41 -13.32 -6.36 -4.75
N GLN A 42 -12.98 -5.21 -4.13
CA GLN A 42 -13.15 -3.91 -4.77
C GLN A 42 -12.15 -3.69 -5.92
N LEU A 43 -10.93 -4.22 -5.84
CA LEU A 43 -9.93 -4.12 -6.92
C LEU A 43 -10.42 -4.75 -8.22
N ASP A 44 -11.16 -5.85 -8.13
CA ASP A 44 -11.65 -6.57 -9.31
C ASP A 44 -12.92 -5.95 -9.92
N THR A 45 -13.64 -5.13 -9.16
CA THR A 45 -15.03 -4.75 -9.49
C THR A 45 -15.31 -3.26 -9.53
N ALA A 46 -14.47 -2.42 -8.93
CA ALA A 46 -14.69 -1.00 -8.79
C ALA A 46 -13.58 -0.16 -9.45
N ASP A 47 -13.94 1.04 -9.91
CA ASP A 47 -12.99 2.01 -10.48
C ASP A 47 -11.98 2.54 -9.43
N PHE A 48 -12.35 2.39 -8.16
CA PHE A 48 -11.56 2.77 -7.00
C PHE A 48 -11.86 1.83 -5.82
N VAL A 49 -10.90 1.74 -4.91
CA VAL A 49 -11.07 1.04 -3.63
C VAL A 49 -11.33 2.07 -2.55
N LEU A 50 -12.35 1.82 -1.71
CA LEU A 50 -12.60 2.56 -0.48
C LEU A 50 -12.29 1.69 0.73
N ILE A 51 -11.51 2.27 1.64
CA ILE A 51 -11.27 1.75 2.99
C ILE A 51 -11.89 2.76 3.94
N ASP A 52 -12.97 2.36 4.62
CA ASP A 52 -13.62 3.23 5.59
C ASP A 52 -12.74 3.48 6.84
N VAL A 53 -13.15 4.41 7.69
CA VAL A 53 -12.36 4.82 8.86
C VAL A 53 -12.15 3.66 9.85
N ASP A 54 -13.14 2.79 10.03
CA ASP A 54 -13.04 1.64 10.95
C ASP A 54 -12.14 0.54 10.38
N GLN A 55 -12.19 0.31 9.07
CA GLN A 55 -11.28 -0.56 8.34
C GLN A 55 -9.86 -0.02 8.38
N ALA A 56 -9.66 1.29 8.15
CA ALA A 56 -8.37 1.95 8.23
C ALA A 56 -7.77 1.81 9.64
N LYS A 57 -8.58 2.02 10.67
CA LYS A 57 -8.20 1.79 12.07
C LYS A 57 -7.75 0.36 12.33
N SER A 58 -8.48 -0.60 11.76
CA SER A 58 -8.23 -2.03 11.98
C SER A 58 -7.01 -2.53 11.20
N LEU A 59 -6.76 -1.96 10.01
CA LEU A 59 -5.63 -2.32 9.14
C LEU A 59 -4.32 -1.68 9.60
N LEU A 60 -4.36 -0.47 10.15
CA LEU A 60 -3.18 0.34 10.46
C LEU A 60 -2.11 -0.41 11.28
N PRO A 61 -2.43 -1.15 12.36
CA PRO A 61 -1.41 -1.88 13.11
C PRO A 61 -0.70 -2.96 12.28
N PHE A 62 -1.42 -3.64 11.38
CA PHE A 62 -0.83 -4.67 10.51
C PHE A 62 0.07 -4.05 9.44
N LEU A 63 -0.34 -2.92 8.87
CA LEU A 63 0.44 -2.16 7.90
C LEU A 63 1.73 -1.62 8.52
N GLN A 64 1.69 -1.08 9.73
CA GLN A 64 2.86 -0.59 10.45
C GLN A 64 3.86 -1.72 10.75
N VAL A 65 3.37 -2.91 11.18
CA VAL A 65 4.21 -4.09 11.38
C VAL A 65 4.87 -4.52 10.07
N TYR A 66 4.11 -4.59 8.99
CA TYR A 66 4.62 -4.97 7.68
C TYR A 66 5.66 -3.97 7.15
N GLN A 67 5.40 -2.67 7.30
CA GLN A 67 6.34 -1.62 6.95
C GLN A 67 7.67 -1.77 7.72
N ALA A 68 7.61 -2.00 9.04
CA ALA A 68 8.81 -2.20 9.85
C ALA A 68 9.60 -3.44 9.42
N GLN A 69 8.91 -4.54 9.08
CA GLN A 69 9.54 -5.74 8.55
C GLN A 69 10.25 -5.48 7.21
N LEU A 70 9.59 -4.81 6.27
CA LEU A 70 10.19 -4.43 4.99
C LEU A 70 11.44 -3.57 5.17
N ILE A 71 11.38 -2.56 6.05
CA ILE A 71 12.53 -1.70 6.35
C ILE A 71 13.69 -2.54 6.91
N ALA A 72 13.42 -3.49 7.80
CA ALA A 72 14.45 -4.37 8.35
C ALA A 72 15.05 -5.31 7.28
N GLU A 73 14.23 -5.80 6.35
CA GLU A 73 14.69 -6.67 5.26
C GLU A 73 15.50 -5.93 4.19
N ILE A 74 15.14 -4.67 3.90
CA ILE A 74 15.86 -3.81 2.96
C ILE A 74 17.14 -3.26 3.62
N GLY A 75 17.08 -2.98 4.92
CA GLY A 75 18.14 -2.35 5.70
C GLY A 75 18.07 -0.82 5.75
N HIS A 76 17.05 -0.20 5.14
CA HIS A 76 16.74 1.24 5.20
C HIS A 76 15.29 1.52 4.78
N ASP A 77 14.84 2.75 4.97
CA ASP A 77 13.47 3.23 4.69
C ASP A 77 13.31 4.01 3.37
N ASP A 78 14.41 4.19 2.62
CA ASP A 78 14.39 4.82 1.30
C ASP A 78 13.90 3.85 0.21
N TRP A 79 12.63 3.98 -0.18
CA TRP A 79 12.01 3.15 -1.22
C TRP A 79 12.63 3.35 -2.61
N ALA A 80 13.08 4.56 -2.93
CA ALA A 80 13.62 4.90 -4.26
C ALA A 80 14.99 4.24 -4.42
N ARG A 81 15.82 4.33 -3.38
CA ARG A 81 17.07 3.58 -3.29
C ARG A 81 16.83 2.08 -3.38
N ALA A 82 15.87 1.54 -2.62
CA ALA A 82 15.58 0.10 -2.64
C ALA A 82 15.16 -0.38 -4.03
N THR A 83 14.35 0.41 -4.74
CA THR A 83 13.94 0.11 -6.12
C THR A 83 15.15 0.08 -7.05
N GLN A 84 16.06 1.06 -6.94
CA GLN A 84 17.28 1.12 -7.74
C GLN A 84 18.21 -0.08 -7.48
N GLU A 85 18.35 -0.51 -6.23
CA GLU A 85 19.14 -1.69 -5.87
C GLU A 85 18.57 -2.98 -6.50
N GLU A 86 17.25 -3.04 -6.68
CA GLU A 86 16.54 -4.18 -7.28
C GLU A 86 16.51 -4.17 -8.83
N GLU A 87 16.76 -3.03 -9.49
CA GLU A 87 16.67 -2.88 -10.97
C GLU A 87 17.54 -3.87 -11.74
N SER A 88 18.67 -4.29 -11.17
CA SER A 88 19.59 -5.26 -11.80
C SER A 88 19.11 -6.72 -11.70
N SER A 89 18.18 -7.00 -10.79
CA SER A 89 17.81 -8.35 -10.38
C SER A 89 16.33 -8.69 -10.63
N LEU A 90 15.49 -7.68 -10.87
CA LEU A 90 14.07 -7.84 -11.12
C LEU A 90 13.67 -7.24 -12.46
N GLU A 91 12.69 -7.87 -13.11
CA GLU A 91 12.03 -7.29 -14.27
C GLU A 91 11.23 -6.04 -13.81
N PRO A 92 11.39 -4.86 -14.45
CA PRO A 92 10.82 -3.60 -13.95
C PRO A 92 9.31 -3.61 -13.74
N VAL A 93 8.55 -4.26 -14.62
CA VAL A 93 7.09 -4.33 -14.50
C VAL A 93 6.72 -5.21 -13.30
N ALA A 94 7.28 -6.41 -13.19
CA ALA A 94 7.06 -7.29 -12.05
C ALA A 94 7.49 -6.65 -10.72
N ALA A 95 8.60 -5.90 -10.72
CA ALA A 95 9.05 -5.15 -9.56
C ALA A 95 7.98 -4.14 -9.11
N LYS A 96 7.48 -3.33 -10.06
CA LYS A 96 6.44 -2.32 -9.82
C LYS A 96 5.13 -2.89 -9.28
N TRP A 97 4.71 -4.05 -9.78
CA TRP A 97 3.46 -4.70 -9.38
C TRP A 97 3.62 -5.61 -8.16
N GLY A 98 4.70 -5.42 -7.38
CA GLY A 98 4.80 -5.99 -6.04
C GLY A 98 5.88 -7.06 -5.84
N SER A 99 6.63 -7.45 -6.88
CA SER A 99 7.81 -8.32 -6.67
C SER A 99 8.93 -7.56 -5.97
N GLY A 100 9.07 -6.25 -6.25
CA GLY A 100 10.08 -5.39 -5.66
C GLY A 100 9.72 -4.97 -4.25
N LYS A 101 10.66 -5.09 -3.31
CA LYS A 101 10.49 -4.60 -1.95
C LYS A 101 10.46 -3.08 -1.92
N GLY A 102 11.19 -2.40 -2.81
CA GLY A 102 11.14 -0.94 -2.92
C GLY A 102 9.73 -0.42 -3.25
N TRP A 103 9.07 -1.04 -4.23
CA TRP A 103 7.69 -0.71 -4.59
C TRP A 103 6.67 -1.04 -3.51
N ARG A 104 6.86 -2.17 -2.80
CA ARG A 104 6.02 -2.52 -1.64
C ARG A 104 6.20 -1.54 -0.49
N LEU A 105 7.44 -1.11 -0.21
CA LEU A 105 7.75 -0.11 0.80
C LEU A 105 7.12 1.25 0.45
N TYR A 106 7.18 1.65 -0.82
CA TYR A 106 6.54 2.86 -1.30
C TYR A 106 5.02 2.83 -1.08
N CYS A 107 4.37 1.72 -1.45
CA CYS A 107 2.94 1.54 -1.26
C CYS A 107 2.52 1.51 0.20
N VAL A 108 3.17 0.70 1.04
CA VAL A 108 2.78 0.56 2.45
C VAL A 108 3.00 1.87 3.22
N ARG A 109 4.05 2.64 2.89
CA ARG A 109 4.32 3.94 3.51
C ARG A 109 3.16 4.91 3.30
N ASP A 110 2.72 5.06 2.06
CA ASP A 110 1.65 6.00 1.74
C ASP A 110 0.28 5.49 2.22
N LEU A 111 0.09 4.17 2.28
CA LEU A 111 -1.12 3.56 2.85
C LEU A 111 -1.19 3.77 4.38
N VAL A 112 -0.06 3.63 5.10
CA VAL A 112 0.02 3.96 6.53
C VAL A 112 -0.33 5.44 6.75
N GLY A 113 0.28 6.35 5.98
CA GLY A 113 -0.01 7.78 6.10
C GLY A 113 -1.47 8.13 5.82
N ALA A 114 -2.07 7.49 4.81
CA ALA A 114 -3.48 7.67 4.51
C ALA A 114 -4.39 7.12 5.62
N CYS A 115 -4.10 5.94 6.16
CA CYS A 115 -4.85 5.38 7.28
C CYS A 115 -4.71 6.23 8.55
N GLU A 116 -3.53 6.78 8.85
CA GLU A 116 -3.35 7.72 9.95
C GLU A 116 -4.19 8.98 9.74
N ASN A 117 -4.18 9.54 8.52
CA ASN A 117 -4.98 10.72 8.20
C ASN A 117 -6.49 10.45 8.29
N ALA A 118 -6.94 9.26 7.89
CA ALA A 118 -8.34 8.84 8.00
C ALA A 118 -8.85 8.90 9.45
N LEU A 119 -8.00 8.56 10.41
CA LEU A 119 -8.35 8.63 11.84
C LEU A 119 -8.37 10.06 12.40
N VAL A 120 -7.64 10.98 11.77
CA VAL A 120 -7.58 12.39 12.16
C VAL A 120 -8.74 13.17 11.56
N GLU A 121 -8.96 13.02 10.26
CA GLU A 121 -9.96 13.79 9.51
C GLU A 121 -11.33 13.12 9.48
N MET A 122 -11.43 11.85 9.91
CA MET A 122 -12.65 11.04 9.82
C MET A 122 -13.14 10.85 8.38
N GLU A 123 -12.21 10.82 7.43
CA GLU A 123 -12.45 10.62 6.00
C GLU A 123 -11.97 9.23 5.56
N PRO A 124 -12.62 8.58 4.58
CA PRO A 124 -12.18 7.29 4.07
C PRO A 124 -10.90 7.40 3.23
N VAL A 125 -10.12 6.32 3.19
CA VAL A 125 -9.01 6.19 2.24
C VAL A 125 -9.56 5.73 0.90
N CYS A 126 -9.25 6.45 -0.16
CA CYS A 126 -9.58 6.13 -1.53
C CYS A 126 -8.31 5.76 -2.31
N ILE A 127 -8.36 4.69 -3.08
CA ILE A 127 -7.29 4.28 -3.99
C ILE A 127 -7.86 4.25 -5.40
N ALA A 128 -7.48 5.23 -6.21
CA ALA A 128 -7.98 5.38 -7.58
C ALA A 128 -6.95 4.85 -8.59
N PHE A 129 -7.39 4.01 -9.53
CA PHE A 129 -6.54 3.44 -10.57
C PHE A 129 -6.78 4.19 -11.89
N SER A 130 -5.74 4.80 -12.46
CA SER A 130 -5.83 5.65 -13.68
C SER A 130 -4.72 5.38 -14.65
#